data_AF-A0A7W1G9V1-F1
#
_entry.id   AF-A0A7W1G9V1-F1
#
_cell.length_a   1.000
_cell.length_b   1.000
_cell.length_c   1.000
_cell.angle_alpha   90.00
_cell.angle_beta   90.00
_cell.angle_gamma   90.00
#
_symmetry.space_group_name_H-M   'P 1'
#
loop_
_entity.id
_entity.type
_entity.pdbx_description
1 polymer ?
#
loop_
_entity_poly.entity_id
_entity_poly.type
_entity_poly.pdbx_seq_one_letter_code
_entity_poly.pdbx_strand_id
1 'polypeptide(L)'
;MNDANRSIFRVDVLQRYMQSREEPVFPRCISPPIFVCLWLLLGLLVTGGLVAWFAQMPMYASGLAVVVSWQGKNQSLRDDVVMIAFLPPENLSRLRVGQKVFLGIDKAGNRLSIPIVAVEPEISSPSLARERFALNPGAAQAITQPSAIAVAPFEPSPTSLPASAYVGSIYHVDVEVGSRRVASLLPLVGRFFGESR
;
A
#
# COMPACT_ATOMS: atom_id res chain seq x y z
N MET A 1 36.79 65.88 68.56
CA MET A 1 35.66 64.94 68.46
C MET A 1 35.49 64.59 67.00
N ASN A 2 36.09 63.47 66.57
CA ASN A 2 36.04 62.99 65.18
C ASN A 2 35.34 61.63 65.19
N ASP A 3 34.04 61.63 64.93
CA ASP A 3 33.28 60.43 64.57
C ASP A 3 33.59 60.07 63.12
N ALA A 4 34.73 59.40 62.93
CA ALA A 4 35.11 58.83 61.65
C ALA A 4 34.59 57.38 61.55
N ASN A 5 33.39 57.27 61.02
CA ASN A 5 33.03 56.30 59.99
C ASN A 5 33.30 54.82 60.32
N ARG A 6 32.53 54.28 61.27
CA ARG A 6 32.44 52.84 61.53
C ARG A 6 31.59 52.18 60.44
N SER A 7 32.20 51.92 59.29
CA SER A 7 31.60 51.15 58.19
C SER A 7 31.16 49.76 58.70
N ILE A 8 29.85 49.55 58.78
CA ILE A 8 29.21 48.26 59.10
C ILE A 8 29.45 47.23 57.98
N PHE A 9 29.81 47.70 56.78
CA PHE A 9 30.24 46.86 55.68
C PHE A 9 31.73 46.56 55.84
N ARG A 10 32.03 45.40 56.44
CA ARG A 10 33.37 44.81 56.38
C ARG A 10 33.71 44.57 54.90
N VAL A 11 34.79 45.18 54.44
CA VAL A 11 35.32 45.04 53.08
C VAL A 11 35.53 43.56 52.72
N ASP A 12 35.84 42.72 53.71
CA ASP A 12 36.00 41.27 53.56
C ASP A 12 34.74 40.55 53.04
N VAL A 13 33.54 41.07 53.33
CA VAL A 13 32.28 40.44 52.93
C VAL A 13 31.97 40.74 51.46
N LEU A 14 32.30 41.96 51.02
CA LEU A 14 32.24 42.36 49.61
C LEU A 14 33.22 41.56 48.76
N GLN A 15 34.43 41.31 49.28
CA GLN A 15 35.43 40.53 48.56
C GLN A 15 35.01 39.07 48.36
N ARG A 16 34.40 38.43 49.38
CA ARG A 16 33.81 37.08 49.22
C ARG A 16 32.63 37.07 48.26
N TYR A 17 31.80 38.10 48.26
CA TYR A 17 30.65 38.19 47.36
C TYR A 17 31.05 38.40 45.90
N MET A 18 32.15 39.12 45.65
CA MET A 18 32.73 39.24 44.30
C MET A 18 33.36 37.92 43.83
N GLN A 19 34.04 37.20 44.73
CA GLN A 19 34.68 35.92 44.41
C GLN A 19 33.66 34.79 44.14
N SER A 20 32.48 34.81 44.76
CA SER A 20 31.40 33.85 44.48
C SER A 20 30.61 34.14 43.19
N ARG A 21 30.80 35.30 42.54
CA ARG A 21 30.16 35.60 41.23
C ARG A 21 30.97 35.14 40.03
N GLU A 22 32.17 34.61 40.26
CA GLU A 22 33.04 34.09 39.20
C GLU A 22 32.90 32.59 38.97
N GLU A 23 31.98 31.89 39.66
CA GLU A 23 31.58 30.58 39.16
C GLU A 23 30.81 30.81 37.87
N PRO A 24 31.43 30.57 36.70
CA PRO A 24 30.76 30.77 35.45
C PRO A 24 29.76 29.63 35.42
N VAL A 25 28.49 29.95 35.66
CA VAL A 25 27.39 29.06 35.35
C VAL A 25 27.36 28.99 33.83
N PHE A 26 28.30 28.25 33.26
CA PHE A 26 28.33 27.96 31.84
C PHE A 26 26.94 27.41 31.54
N PRO A 27 26.15 28.07 30.67
CA PRO A 27 24.86 27.53 30.26
C PRO A 27 25.17 26.13 29.80
N ARG A 28 24.65 25.10 30.49
CA ARG A 28 24.99 23.68 30.31
C ARG A 28 25.01 23.38 28.81
N CYS A 29 26.17 23.53 28.20
CA CYS A 29 26.38 23.18 26.81
C CYS A 29 26.15 21.68 26.82
N ILE A 30 25.09 21.30 26.12
CA ILE A 30 24.61 19.95 25.89
C ILE A 30 25.83 19.03 25.89
N SER A 31 25.93 18.14 26.88
CA SER A 31 27.15 17.38 27.12
C SER A 31 27.53 16.59 25.86
N PRO A 32 28.83 16.43 25.55
CA PRO A 32 29.30 15.73 24.34
C PRO A 32 28.59 14.40 24.03
N PRO A 33 28.27 13.53 25.00
CA PRO A 33 27.54 12.28 24.70
C PRO A 33 26.10 12.51 24.23
N ILE A 34 25.42 13.57 24.68
CA ILE A 34 24.05 13.89 24.23
C ILE A 34 24.06 14.30 22.77
N PHE A 35 25.09 15.02 22.33
CA PHE A 35 25.26 15.40 20.92
C PHE A 35 25.40 14.16 20.02
N VAL A 36 26.23 13.19 20.42
CA VAL A 36 26.37 11.91 19.72
C VAL A 36 25.06 11.13 19.70
N CYS A 37 24.35 11.08 20.84
CA CYS A 37 23.06 10.41 20.94
C CYS A 37 22.01 11.04 20.01
N LEU A 38 21.94 12.38 19.95
CA LEU A 38 21.07 13.11 19.03
C LEU A 38 21.41 12.83 17.56
N TRP A 39 22.69 12.79 17.20
CA TRP A 39 23.13 12.43 15.85
C TRP A 39 22.79 10.99 15.47
N LEU A 40 22.95 10.04 16.38
CA LEU A 40 22.54 8.65 16.16
C LEU A 40 21.03 8.54 15.96
N LEU A 41 20.24 9.25 16.76
CA LEU A 41 18.78 9.27 16.64
C LEU A 41 18.35 9.92 15.33
N LEU A 42 19.00 11.02 14.92
CA LEU A 42 18.79 11.66 13.63
C LEU A 42 19.13 10.71 12.47
N GLY A 43 20.27 10.01 12.55
CA GLY A 43 20.67 9.02 11.56
C GLY A 43 19.67 7.87 11.44
N LEU A 44 19.18 7.36 12.57
CA LEU A 44 18.13 6.33 12.60
C LEU A 44 16.83 6.84 11.96
N LEU A 45 16.45 8.08 12.24
CA LEU A 45 15.24 8.68 11.66
C LEU A 45 15.37 8.86 10.14
N VAL A 46 16.51 9.35 9.68
CA VAL A 46 16.78 9.55 8.24
C VAL A 46 16.83 8.21 7.50
N THR A 47 17.53 7.22 8.05
CA THR A 47 17.59 5.87 7.45
C THR A 47 16.22 5.20 7.43
N GLY A 48 15.44 5.28 8.51
CA GLY A 48 14.07 4.78 8.55
C GLY A 48 13.17 5.47 7.51
N GLY A 49 13.29 6.79 7.38
CA GLY A 49 12.60 7.56 6.33
C GLY A 49 13.00 7.15 4.91
N LEU A 50 14.29 6.93 4.67
CA LEU A 50 14.81 6.47 3.38
C LEU A 50 14.26 5.07 3.03
N VAL A 51 14.30 4.14 3.98
CA VAL A 51 13.80 2.78 3.79
C VAL A 51 12.29 2.79 3.54
N ALA A 52 11.54 3.55 4.33
CA ALA A 52 10.10 3.72 4.12
C ALA A 52 9.78 4.36 2.75
N TRP A 53 10.66 5.22 2.24
CA TRP A 53 10.52 5.81 0.91
C TRP A 53 10.70 4.80 -0.22
N PHE A 54 11.61 3.84 -0.06
CA PHE A 54 11.87 2.81 -1.07
C PHE A 54 10.87 1.66 -1.06
N ALA A 55 10.02 1.55 -0.03
CA ALA A 55 8.96 0.57 -0.01
C ALA A 55 7.95 0.84 -1.14
N GLN A 56 7.82 -0.14 -2.04
CA GLN A 56 6.80 -0.17 -3.08
C GLN A 56 5.57 -0.88 -2.53
N MET A 57 4.43 -0.21 -2.52
CA MET A 57 3.17 -0.80 -2.10
C MET A 57 2.40 -1.27 -3.34
N PRO A 58 2.01 -2.55 -3.43
CA PRO A 58 1.19 -3.03 -4.53
C PRO A 58 -0.17 -2.33 -4.49
N MET A 59 -0.62 -1.85 -5.64
CA MET A 59 -1.96 -1.30 -5.84
C MET A 59 -2.86 -2.40 -6.35
N TYR A 60 -3.97 -2.59 -5.65
CA TYR A 60 -4.99 -3.56 -6.01
C TYR A 60 -6.20 -2.85 -6.60
N ALA A 61 -6.74 -3.39 -7.68
CA ALA A 61 -8.05 -3.04 -8.19
C ALA A 61 -9.03 -4.12 -7.77
N SER A 62 -10.03 -3.75 -6.97
CA SER A 62 -11.08 -4.65 -6.56
C SER A 62 -12.15 -4.74 -7.64
N GLY A 63 -12.63 -5.96 -7.88
CA GLY A 63 -13.64 -6.27 -8.87
C GLY A 63 -14.48 -7.48 -8.48
N LEU A 64 -15.39 -7.84 -9.39
CA LEU A 64 -16.14 -9.08 -9.31
C LEU A 64 -15.54 -10.07 -10.29
N ALA A 65 -15.48 -11.34 -9.93
CA ALA A 65 -15.15 -12.37 -10.88
C ALA A 65 -16.24 -13.42 -10.96
N VAL A 66 -16.42 -13.96 -12.16
CA VAL A 66 -17.37 -15.04 -12.44
C VAL A 66 -16.62 -16.21 -13.03
N VAL A 67 -16.87 -17.39 -12.49
CA VAL A 67 -16.33 -18.63 -13.04
C VAL A 67 -17.22 -19.10 -14.17
N VAL A 68 -16.65 -19.30 -15.35
CA VAL A 68 -17.38 -19.76 -16.55
C VAL A 68 -16.67 -20.97 -17.16
N SER A 69 -17.43 -21.81 -17.87
CA SER A 69 -16.83 -22.82 -18.73
C SER A 69 -16.41 -22.17 -20.04
N TRP A 70 -15.12 -22.20 -20.36
CA TRP A 70 -14.63 -21.65 -21.61
C TRP A 70 -14.73 -22.69 -22.73
N GLN A 71 -15.74 -22.56 -23.57
CA GLN A 71 -15.84 -23.35 -24.80
C GLN A 71 -15.05 -22.68 -25.92
N GLY A 72 -13.73 -22.71 -25.80
CA GLY A 72 -12.81 -22.21 -26.82
C GLY A 72 -12.89 -23.05 -28.10
N LYS A 73 -12.81 -22.38 -29.26
CA LYS A 73 -12.80 -23.01 -30.60
C LYS A 73 -11.55 -23.87 -30.89
N ASN A 74 -10.54 -23.84 -30.01
CA ASN A 74 -9.30 -24.59 -30.13
C ASN A 74 -9.35 -25.84 -29.24
N GLN A 75 -9.48 -27.00 -29.88
CA GLN A 75 -9.78 -28.34 -29.33
C GLN A 75 -8.69 -28.97 -28.42
N SER A 76 -7.70 -28.23 -27.94
CA SER A 76 -6.58 -28.81 -27.18
C SER A 76 -6.74 -28.76 -25.65
N LEU A 77 -7.75 -28.03 -25.13
CA LEU A 77 -8.02 -27.94 -23.69
C LEU A 77 -9.48 -28.33 -23.44
N ARG A 78 -9.66 -29.53 -22.89
CA ARG A 78 -10.95 -30.15 -22.58
C ARG A 78 -11.45 -29.53 -21.27
N ASP A 79 -12.63 -28.91 -21.27
CA ASP A 79 -13.30 -28.33 -20.09
C ASP A 79 -12.43 -27.37 -19.26
N ASP A 80 -11.80 -26.39 -19.92
CA ASP A 80 -11.06 -25.36 -19.19
C ASP A 80 -12.05 -24.40 -18.52
N VAL A 81 -12.17 -24.53 -17.20
CA VAL A 81 -12.94 -23.61 -16.38
C VAL A 81 -12.06 -22.38 -16.15
N VAL A 82 -12.54 -21.23 -16.61
CA VAL A 82 -11.82 -19.97 -16.47
C VAL A 82 -12.61 -19.05 -15.57
N MET A 83 -11.87 -18.18 -14.91
CA MET A 83 -12.41 -17.08 -14.18
C MET A 83 -12.28 -15.81 -15.00
N ILE A 84 -13.36 -15.05 -15.05
CA ILE A 84 -13.42 -13.74 -15.70
C ILE A 84 -13.58 -12.70 -14.62
N ALA A 85 -12.57 -11.86 -14.45
CA ALA A 85 -12.59 -10.71 -13.56
C ALA A 85 -13.07 -9.47 -14.30
N PHE A 86 -14.11 -8.85 -13.75
CA PHE A 86 -14.71 -7.59 -14.16
C PHE A 86 -14.20 -6.49 -13.22
N LEU A 87 -13.39 -5.60 -13.79
CA LEU A 87 -12.75 -4.50 -13.08
C LEU A 87 -13.27 -3.15 -13.57
N PRO A 88 -13.17 -2.11 -12.73
CA PRO A 88 -13.48 -0.75 -13.15
C PRO A 88 -12.68 -0.35 -14.41
N PRO A 89 -13.31 0.35 -15.39
CA PRO A 89 -12.72 0.62 -16.70
C PRO A 89 -11.44 1.46 -16.63
N GLU A 90 -11.26 2.24 -15.56
CA GLU A 90 -10.07 3.08 -15.34
C GLU A 90 -8.80 2.24 -15.19
N ASN A 91 -8.94 0.97 -14.79
CA ASN A 91 -7.82 0.05 -14.59
C ASN A 91 -7.37 -0.66 -15.86
N LEU A 92 -8.09 -0.52 -16.99
CA LEU A 92 -7.75 -1.19 -18.26
C LEU A 92 -6.30 -0.91 -18.69
N SER A 93 -5.88 0.36 -18.61
CA SER A 93 -4.52 0.79 -18.98
C SER A 93 -3.40 0.17 -18.14
N ARG A 94 -3.75 -0.38 -16.97
CA ARG A 94 -2.83 -0.96 -15.99
C ARG A 94 -2.88 -2.47 -15.92
N LEU A 95 -3.89 -3.10 -16.51
CA LEU A 95 -4.05 -4.54 -16.56
C LEU A 95 -3.06 -5.14 -17.56
N ARG A 96 -2.32 -6.17 -17.15
CA ARG A 96 -1.35 -6.88 -17.97
C ARG A 96 -1.39 -8.38 -17.69
N VAL A 97 -1.13 -9.16 -18.73
CA VAL A 97 -0.92 -10.61 -18.63
C VAL A 97 0.25 -10.88 -17.66
N GLY A 98 0.10 -11.90 -16.82
CA GLY A 98 1.07 -12.27 -15.78
C GLY A 98 0.88 -11.58 -14.43
N GLN A 99 0.02 -10.55 -14.33
CA GLN A 99 -0.37 -9.99 -13.04
C GLN A 99 -1.13 -11.00 -12.19
N LYS A 100 -1.09 -10.84 -10.87
CA LYS A 100 -1.76 -11.74 -9.92
C LYS A 100 -3.17 -11.26 -9.60
N VAL A 101 -4.12 -12.17 -9.72
CA VAL A 101 -5.48 -12.05 -9.19
C VAL A 101 -5.54 -12.79 -7.87
N PHE A 102 -6.10 -12.15 -6.84
CA PHE A 102 -6.30 -12.73 -5.53
C PHE A 102 -7.80 -12.98 -5.32
N LEU A 103 -8.16 -14.25 -5.16
CA LEU A 103 -9.53 -14.67 -4.87
C LEU A 103 -9.74 -14.82 -3.36
N GLY A 104 -10.79 -14.22 -2.81
CA GLY A 104 -11.25 -14.55 -1.47
C GLY A 104 -12.10 -15.82 -1.50
N ILE A 105 -11.53 -16.98 -1.17
CA ILE A 105 -12.26 -18.27 -1.17
C ILE A 105 -13.04 -18.47 0.13
N ASP A 106 -12.49 -18.05 1.26
CA ASP A 106 -13.10 -18.27 2.56
C ASP A 106 -13.10 -17.01 3.45
N LYS A 107 -13.91 -17.06 4.50
CA LYS A 107 -13.93 -16.04 5.56
C LYS A 107 -12.70 -16.13 6.47
N ALA A 108 -11.91 -17.20 6.36
CA ALA A 108 -10.68 -17.39 7.12
C ALA A 108 -9.50 -16.56 6.56
N GLY A 109 -9.68 -15.95 5.38
CA GLY A 109 -8.71 -15.05 4.77
C GLY A 109 -7.74 -15.76 3.82
N ASN A 110 -7.99 -17.02 3.46
CA ASN A 110 -7.21 -17.70 2.45
C ASN A 110 -7.48 -17.06 1.08
N ARG A 111 -6.40 -16.55 0.48
CA ARG A 111 -6.42 -15.93 -0.83
C ARG A 111 -5.76 -16.85 -1.84
N LEU A 112 -6.49 -17.21 -2.89
CA LEU A 112 -5.92 -17.95 -4.01
C LEU A 112 -5.28 -16.96 -4.99
N SER A 113 -3.99 -17.12 -5.25
CA SER A 113 -3.25 -16.28 -6.20
C SER A 113 -3.18 -16.96 -7.56
N ILE A 114 -3.74 -16.31 -8.58
CA ILE A 114 -3.85 -16.86 -9.94
C ILE A 114 -3.28 -15.84 -10.93
N PRO A 115 -2.39 -16.24 -11.85
CA PRO A 115 -1.89 -15.33 -12.88
C PRO A 115 -2.96 -15.05 -13.96
N ILE A 116 -3.05 -13.79 -14.41
CA ILE A 116 -3.86 -13.41 -15.57
C ILE A 116 -3.22 -14.00 -16.83
N VAL A 117 -4.01 -14.71 -17.63
CA VAL A 117 -3.56 -15.29 -18.91
C VAL A 117 -3.96 -14.44 -20.12
N ALA A 118 -5.06 -13.69 -20.01
CA ALA A 118 -5.50 -12.78 -21.07
C ALA A 118 -6.19 -11.55 -20.49
N VAL A 119 -6.10 -10.43 -21.20
CA VAL A 119 -6.79 -9.18 -20.89
C VAL A 119 -7.49 -8.74 -22.18
N GLU A 120 -8.77 -8.39 -22.09
CA GLU A 120 -9.48 -7.82 -23.23
C GLU A 120 -8.98 -6.39 -23.48
N PRO A 121 -8.71 -6.01 -24.74
CA PRO A 121 -8.14 -4.70 -25.06
C PRO A 121 -9.15 -3.55 -24.94
N GLU A 122 -10.45 -3.86 -24.90
CA GLU A 122 -11.54 -2.87 -24.90
C GLU A 122 -12.43 -3.01 -23.66
N ILE A 123 -13.04 -1.90 -23.25
CA ILE A 123 -14.03 -1.88 -22.17
C ILE A 123 -15.29 -2.59 -22.68
N SER A 124 -15.73 -3.63 -21.98
CA SER A 124 -16.97 -4.32 -22.33
C SER A 124 -18.17 -3.68 -21.63
N SER A 125 -19.25 -3.51 -22.39
CA SER A 125 -20.55 -3.18 -21.81
C SER A 125 -21.13 -4.39 -21.06
N PRO A 126 -22.06 -4.18 -20.11
CA PRO A 126 -22.71 -5.27 -19.39
C PRO A 126 -23.44 -6.26 -20.31
N SER A 127 -24.11 -5.78 -21.36
CA SER A 127 -24.82 -6.64 -22.31
C SER A 127 -23.86 -7.50 -23.13
N LEU A 128 -22.78 -6.90 -23.65
CA LEU A 128 -21.76 -7.61 -24.41
C LEU A 128 -21.04 -8.66 -23.56
N ALA A 129 -20.74 -8.34 -22.30
CA ALA A 129 -20.13 -9.28 -21.36
C ALA A 129 -21.05 -10.48 -21.07
N ARG A 130 -22.35 -10.23 -20.87
CA ARG A 130 -23.35 -11.29 -20.61
C ARG A 130 -23.47 -12.24 -21.80
N GLU A 131 -23.52 -11.71 -23.01
CA GLU A 131 -23.62 -12.49 -24.23
C GLU A 131 -22.34 -13.28 -24.52
N ARG A 132 -21.18 -12.62 -24.46
CA ARG A 132 -19.89 -13.22 -24.79
C ARG A 132 -19.47 -14.34 -23.84
N PHE A 133 -19.81 -14.22 -22.55
CA PHE A 133 -19.40 -15.17 -21.53
C PHE A 133 -20.54 -16.04 -21.00
N ALA A 134 -21.72 -15.99 -21.65
CA ALA A 134 -22.90 -16.78 -21.29
C ALA A 134 -23.19 -16.76 -19.78
N LEU A 135 -23.16 -15.56 -19.19
CA LEU A 135 -23.29 -15.40 -17.74
C LEU A 135 -24.66 -15.88 -17.25
N ASN A 136 -24.69 -16.66 -16.16
CA ASN A 136 -25.93 -17.03 -15.48
C ASN A 136 -26.70 -15.77 -15.05
N PRO A 137 -28.05 -15.73 -15.13
CA PRO A 137 -28.89 -14.65 -14.61
C PRO A 137 -28.43 -13.99 -13.30
N GLY A 138 -27.96 -14.76 -12.30
CA GLY A 138 -27.45 -14.20 -11.04
C GLY A 138 -26.17 -13.37 -11.23
N ALA A 139 -25.20 -13.89 -11.98
CA ALA A 139 -23.96 -13.18 -12.33
C ALA A 139 -24.22 -11.99 -13.26
N ALA A 140 -25.16 -12.14 -14.19
CA ALA A 140 -25.57 -11.07 -15.09
C ALA A 140 -26.14 -9.86 -14.33
N GLN A 141 -26.89 -10.08 -13.24
CA GLN A 141 -27.41 -9.00 -12.40
C GLN A 141 -26.33 -8.29 -11.57
N ALA A 142 -25.23 -8.98 -11.23
CA ALA A 142 -24.13 -8.37 -10.49
C ALA A 142 -23.30 -7.42 -11.37
N ILE A 143 -23.21 -7.70 -12.67
CA ILE A 143 -22.47 -6.87 -13.63
C ILE A 143 -23.43 -5.89 -14.30
N THR A 144 -23.52 -4.69 -13.72
CA THR A 144 -24.40 -3.60 -14.19
C THR A 144 -23.66 -2.43 -14.83
N GLN A 145 -22.34 -2.38 -14.67
CA GLN A 145 -21.49 -1.27 -15.12
C GLN A 145 -20.50 -1.74 -16.20
N PRO A 146 -20.05 -0.85 -17.09
CA PRO A 146 -18.96 -1.14 -18.01
C PRO A 146 -17.71 -1.59 -17.25
N SER A 147 -16.98 -2.56 -17.78
CA SER A 147 -15.84 -3.14 -17.07
C SER A 147 -14.69 -3.53 -18.01
N ALA A 148 -13.48 -3.37 -17.51
CA ALA A 148 -12.29 -4.01 -18.08
C ALA A 148 -12.32 -5.50 -17.71
N ILE A 149 -11.95 -6.36 -18.66
CA ILE A 149 -12.02 -7.81 -18.46
C ILE A 149 -10.62 -8.41 -18.43
N ALA A 150 -10.36 -9.18 -17.38
CA ALA A 150 -9.19 -10.05 -17.29
C ALA A 150 -9.63 -11.52 -17.15
N VAL A 151 -8.92 -12.41 -17.81
CA VAL A 151 -9.19 -13.86 -17.80
C VAL A 151 -8.03 -14.56 -17.11
N ALA A 152 -8.37 -15.47 -16.20
CA ALA A 152 -7.43 -16.28 -15.44
C ALA A 152 -7.92 -17.74 -15.38
N PRO A 153 -7.02 -18.74 -15.45
CA PRO A 153 -7.41 -20.15 -15.32
C PRO A 153 -7.93 -20.40 -13.90
N PHE A 154 -9.03 -21.14 -13.77
CA PHE A 154 -9.61 -21.44 -12.47
C PHE A 154 -9.40 -22.90 -12.10
N GLU A 155 -8.42 -23.14 -11.24
CA GLU A 155 -8.15 -24.46 -10.68
C GLU A 155 -8.35 -24.40 -9.16
N PRO A 156 -9.45 -24.96 -8.62
CA PRO A 156 -9.69 -24.98 -7.19
C PRO A 156 -8.65 -25.90 -6.52
N SER A 157 -7.95 -25.39 -5.52
CA SER A 157 -6.97 -26.15 -4.73
C SER A 157 -7.38 -26.11 -3.25
N PRO A 158 -7.35 -27.22 -2.47
CA PRO A 158 -7.58 -28.63 -2.77
C PRO A 158 -8.99 -29.02 -2.25
N THR A 159 -10.04 -28.53 -2.89
CA THR A 159 -11.41 -28.95 -2.52
C THR A 159 -11.76 -30.19 -3.35
N SER A 160 -12.44 -31.18 -2.77
CA SER A 160 -12.82 -32.45 -3.43
C SER A 160 -13.80 -32.29 -4.60
N LEU A 161 -14.09 -31.06 -5.01
CA LEU A 161 -15.06 -30.72 -6.05
C LEU A 161 -14.32 -30.32 -7.34
N PRO A 162 -14.79 -30.78 -8.51
CA PRO A 162 -14.22 -30.38 -9.79
C PRO A 162 -14.45 -28.88 -10.04
N ALA A 163 -13.58 -28.24 -10.82
CA ALA A 163 -13.71 -26.82 -11.20
C ALA A 163 -15.08 -26.48 -11.81
N SER A 164 -15.68 -27.44 -12.53
CA SER A 164 -17.01 -27.31 -13.13
C SER A 164 -18.14 -27.10 -12.11
N ALA A 165 -17.98 -27.57 -10.86
CA ALA A 165 -18.94 -27.35 -9.80
C ALA A 165 -19.04 -25.87 -9.37
N TYR A 166 -18.04 -25.06 -9.71
CA TYR A 166 -17.98 -23.65 -9.38
C TYR A 166 -18.49 -22.73 -10.49
N VAL A 167 -18.87 -23.28 -11.65
CA VAL A 167 -19.37 -22.49 -12.79
C VAL A 167 -20.62 -21.72 -12.39
N GLY A 168 -20.63 -20.42 -12.69
CA GLY A 168 -21.68 -19.48 -12.31
C GLY A 168 -21.49 -18.86 -10.92
N SER A 169 -20.49 -19.28 -10.15
CA SER A 169 -20.16 -18.66 -8.86
C SER A 169 -19.54 -17.28 -9.07
N ILE A 170 -19.86 -16.37 -8.15
CA ILE A 170 -19.36 -15.00 -8.14
C ILE A 170 -18.41 -14.84 -6.95
N TYR A 171 -17.23 -14.28 -7.21
CA TYR A 171 -16.21 -14.01 -6.20
C TYR A 171 -15.85 -12.53 -6.19
N HIS A 172 -15.42 -12.04 -5.03
CA HIS A 172 -14.68 -10.80 -4.95
C HIS A 172 -13.21 -11.07 -5.24
N VAL A 173 -12.63 -10.22 -6.10
CA VAL A 173 -11.25 -10.36 -6.54
C VAL A 173 -10.49 -9.06 -6.39
N ASP A 174 -9.23 -9.18 -6.01
CA ASP A 174 -8.28 -8.09 -6.01
C ASP A 174 -7.21 -8.39 -7.07
N VAL A 175 -7.07 -7.52 -8.06
CA VAL A 175 -6.05 -7.66 -9.11
C VAL A 175 -4.92 -6.68 -8.85
N GLU A 176 -3.69 -7.17 -8.88
CA GLU A 176 -2.51 -6.31 -8.77
C GLU A 176 -2.32 -5.50 -10.07
N VAL A 177 -2.69 -4.21 -10.03
CA VAL A 177 -2.65 -3.29 -11.19
C VAL A 177 -1.41 -2.39 -11.20
N GLY A 178 -0.43 -2.66 -10.34
CA GLY A 178 0.87 -1.98 -10.34
C GLY A 178 1.41 -1.73 -8.94
N SER A 179 2.46 -0.92 -8.85
CA SER A 179 3.09 -0.54 -7.58
C SER A 179 3.11 0.97 -7.42
N ARG A 180 2.83 1.48 -6.22
CA ARG A 180 2.98 2.89 -5.87
C ARG A 180 3.96 3.05 -4.72
N ARG A 181 4.86 4.04 -4.82
CA ARG A 181 5.81 4.35 -3.75
C ARG A 181 5.08 4.96 -2.56
N VAL A 182 5.36 4.49 -1.34
CA VAL A 182 4.73 4.96 -0.10
C VAL A 182 4.95 6.47 0.09
N ALA A 183 6.08 7.01 -0.36
CA ALA A 183 6.37 8.45 -0.32
C ALA A 183 5.31 9.32 -1.03
N SER A 184 4.61 8.78 -2.04
CA SER A 184 3.55 9.50 -2.76
C SER A 184 2.20 9.56 -2.04
N LEU A 185 2.09 8.91 -0.87
CA LEU A 185 0.95 9.00 0.05
C LEU A 185 1.13 10.14 1.07
N LEU A 186 2.33 10.73 1.17
CA LEU A 186 2.58 11.90 2.01
C LEU A 186 2.10 13.17 1.28
N PRO A 187 1.12 13.92 1.83
CA PRO A 187 0.44 15.01 1.13
C PRO A 187 1.37 16.17 0.73
N LEU A 188 2.52 16.33 1.41
CA LEU A 188 3.49 17.38 1.09
C LEU A 188 4.45 17.02 -0.07
N VAL A 189 4.67 15.73 -0.34
CA VAL A 189 5.75 15.26 -1.22
C VAL A 189 5.23 14.79 -2.58
N GLY A 190 3.96 14.36 -2.65
CA GLY A 190 3.33 13.90 -3.89
C GLY A 190 3.31 14.92 -5.03
N ARG A 191 3.38 16.23 -4.73
CA ARG A 191 3.43 17.29 -5.75
C ARG A 191 4.76 17.38 -6.50
N PHE A 192 5.86 16.85 -5.96
CA PHE A 192 7.18 16.94 -6.60
C PHE A 192 7.56 15.68 -7.41
N PHE A 193 6.86 14.56 -7.21
CA PHE A 193 7.20 13.26 -7.82
C PHE A 193 6.07 12.59 -8.60
N GLY A 194 4.97 13.31 -8.84
CA GLY A 194 3.84 12.82 -9.65
C GLY A 194 4.09 13.00 -11.14
N GLU A 195 4.83 12.07 -11.76
CA GLU A 195 4.71 11.55 -13.14
C GLU A 195 6.08 11.05 -13.64
N SER A 196 6.26 9.73 -13.63
CA SER A 196 7.11 9.08 -14.63
C SER A 196 6.20 8.16 -15.44
N ARG A 197 5.93 8.58 -16.68
CA ARG A 197 5.28 7.78 -17.74
C ARG A 197 5.96 6.43 -17.92
#